data_AF-A0A9N8DJF7-F1
#
_entry.id   AF-A0A9N8DJF7-F1
#
_cell.length_a   1.000
_cell.length_b   1.000
_cell.length_c   1.000
_cell.angle_alpha   90.00
_cell.angle_beta   90.00
_cell.angle_gamma   90.00
#
_symmetry.space_group_name_H-M   'P 1'
#
loop_
_entity.id
_entity.type
_entity.pdbx_description
1 polymer ?
#
loop_
_entity_poly.entity_id
_entity_poly.type
_entity_poly.pdbx_seq_one_letter_code
_entity_poly.pdbx_strand_id
1 'polypeptide(L)'
;MAFNKMFVMLPVMFAARKLDGEDPMVVNYLRIAYGVMQGLCVLVVLYTYLKATAAAAQYTNHIVYVPPAPTPFQDPNATKKKYTETNYGAHVLSAARSLLGSTLFGVCMTVGLHIYKGMVVGLAIQTVMGPLNLAENPLIKALLLGTGKIDPADKLFDEKSASELTPDDEVVDESGNPLVRNNISALSNSATGKKTAAAKKDSGKEGETASTMMTLEEVMLDTWDSGDSADISNLMSALTEQNCNTQSSDDKWTPLMVLAGLGAVKGTASAIRQAIQLGANPAMTDKEGWSALHWAAFHGSPEAARELVKDISLLDATDKEGLTPLEIAKKENNNVVVKVLEEAEAAAEKSEDADGLRKRK
;
A
#
# COMPACT_ATOMS: atom_id res chain seq x y z
N MET A 1 29.57 14.04 -13.25
CA MET A 1 30.75 13.15 -13.18
C MET A 1 30.60 12.33 -11.92
N ALA A 2 30.34 11.02 -12.03
CA ALA A 2 30.13 10.17 -10.85
C ALA A 2 31.46 10.07 -10.08
N PHE A 3 31.45 10.47 -8.81
CA PHE A 3 32.61 10.35 -7.93
C PHE A 3 32.81 8.85 -7.64
N ASN A 4 33.88 8.26 -8.18
CA ASN A 4 34.08 6.83 -8.03
C ASN A 4 34.59 6.52 -6.62
N LYS A 5 33.68 6.03 -5.76
CA LYS A 5 33.91 5.73 -4.33
C LYS A 5 35.16 4.90 -4.08
N MET A 6 35.58 4.07 -5.03
CA MET A 6 36.82 3.29 -4.92
C MET A 6 38.07 4.15 -4.70
N PHE A 7 38.16 5.35 -5.27
CA PHE A 7 39.33 6.21 -5.12
C PHE A 7 39.49 6.79 -3.71
N VAL A 8 38.42 6.90 -2.94
CA VAL A 8 38.47 7.35 -1.54
C VAL A 8 38.42 6.18 -0.56
N MET A 9 37.68 5.12 -0.90
CA MET A 9 37.51 3.94 -0.05
C MET A 9 38.83 3.20 0.20
N LEU A 10 39.66 3.02 -0.84
CA LEU A 10 40.93 2.32 -0.73
C LEU A 10 41.93 3.05 0.20
N PRO A 11 42.17 4.36 0.03
CA PRO A 11 42.99 5.13 0.95
C PRO A 11 42.46 5.14 2.38
N VAL A 12 41.15 5.31 2.57
CA VAL A 12 40.53 5.32 3.91
C VAL A 12 40.66 3.95 4.58
N MET A 13 40.43 2.85 3.86
CA MET A 13 40.60 1.51 4.40
C MET A 13 42.06 1.20 4.75
N PHE A 14 43.00 1.64 3.91
CA PHE A 14 44.43 1.46 4.16
C PHE A 14 44.91 2.28 5.36
N ALA A 15 44.48 3.54 5.47
CA ALA A 15 44.76 4.39 6.62
C ALA A 15 44.13 3.84 7.90
N ALA A 16 42.91 3.32 7.82
CA ALA A 16 42.21 2.75 8.97
C ALA A 16 42.85 1.46 9.49
N ARG A 17 43.56 0.69 8.65
CA ARG A 17 44.37 -0.46 9.09
C ARG A 17 45.65 -0.06 9.83
N LYS A 18 46.12 1.16 9.65
CA LYS A 18 47.28 1.72 10.36
C LYS A 18 46.89 2.46 11.66
N LEU A 19 45.60 2.52 11.99
CA LEU A 19 45.15 3.04 13.27
C LEU A 19 45.59 2.07 14.36
N ASP A 20 46.28 2.61 15.35
CA ASP A 20 46.52 1.91 16.60
C ASP A 20 45.20 1.85 17.38
N GLY A 21 44.53 0.69 17.30
CA GLY A 21 43.28 0.43 18.01
C GLY A 21 43.48 0.02 19.46
N GLU A 22 44.74 -0.12 19.91
CA GLU A 22 45.09 -0.51 21.27
C GLU A 22 45.41 0.72 22.14
N ASP A 23 45.85 1.83 21.54
CA ASP A 23 46.04 3.11 22.24
C ASP A 23 44.70 3.74 22.69
N PRO A 24 44.44 3.84 24.01
CA PRO A 24 43.22 4.44 24.54
C PRO A 24 42.98 5.89 24.12
N MET A 25 44.05 6.68 23.91
CA MET A 25 43.93 8.07 23.44
C MET A 25 43.40 8.11 22.01
N VAL A 26 43.96 7.30 21.10
CA VAL A 26 43.54 7.23 19.69
C VAL A 26 42.07 6.80 19.60
N VAL A 27 41.68 5.78 20.36
CA VAL A 27 40.29 5.30 20.40
C VAL A 27 39.34 6.39 20.91
N ASN A 28 39.74 7.14 21.94
CA ASN A 28 38.90 8.21 22.49
C ASN A 28 38.71 9.38 21.51
N TYR A 29 39.79 9.84 20.85
CA TYR A 29 39.68 10.85 19.80
C TYR A 29 38.78 10.40 18.65
N LEU A 30 38.87 9.12 18.26
CA LEU A 30 38.05 8.58 17.20
C LEU A 30 36.56 8.52 17.57
N ARG A 31 36.24 8.17 18.83
CA ARG A 31 34.85 8.21 19.34
C ARG A 31 34.27 9.61 19.28
N ILE A 32 35.04 10.62 19.69
CA ILE A 32 34.62 12.02 19.63
C ILE A 32 34.41 12.46 18.18
N ALA A 33 35.40 12.21 17.30
CA ALA A 33 35.31 12.56 15.88
C ALA A 33 34.10 11.90 15.19
N TYR A 34 33.89 10.61 15.46
CA TYR A 34 32.74 9.87 14.96
C TYR A 34 31.42 10.44 15.50
N GLY A 35 31.32 10.66 16.82
CA GLY A 35 30.11 11.18 17.45
C GLY A 35 29.72 12.56 16.92
N VAL A 36 30.69 13.47 16.78
CA VAL A 36 30.48 14.80 16.21
C VAL A 36 30.01 14.68 14.75
N MET A 37 30.71 13.88 13.95
CA MET A 37 30.39 13.75 12.52
C MET A 37 29.03 13.10 12.28
N GLN A 38 28.70 12.03 12.99
CA GLN A 38 27.39 11.39 12.86
C GLN A 38 26.27 12.28 13.39
N GLY A 39 26.52 13.05 14.46
CA GLY A 39 25.57 14.06 14.93
C GLY A 39 25.25 15.07 13.83
N LEU A 40 26.26 15.58 13.12
CA LEU A 40 26.07 16.47 11.98
C LEU A 40 25.33 15.79 10.82
N CYS A 41 25.68 14.54 10.48
CA CYS A 41 24.98 13.77 9.45
C CYS A 41 23.49 13.58 9.78
N VAL A 42 23.16 13.22 11.03
CA VAL A 42 21.77 13.03 11.47
C VAL A 42 21.00 14.35 11.41
N LEU A 43 21.61 15.47 11.82
CA LEU A 43 20.99 16.80 11.71
C LEU A 43 20.71 17.17 10.25
N VAL A 44 21.66 16.92 9.35
CA VAL A 44 21.49 17.14 7.90
C VAL A 44 20.36 16.28 7.34
N VAL A 45 20.29 15.01 7.71
CA VAL A 45 19.24 14.10 7.25
C VAL A 45 17.88 14.50 7.81
N LEU A 46 17.80 14.93 9.07
CA LEU A 46 16.57 15.43 9.66
C LEU A 46 16.09 16.72 8.99
N TYR A 47 17.00 17.66 8.73
CA TYR A 47 16.69 18.87 7.96
C TYR A 47 16.17 18.52 6.56
N THR A 48 16.83 17.58 5.87
CA THR A 48 16.44 17.07 4.56
C THR A 48 15.05 16.44 4.61
N TYR A 49 14.76 15.62 5.62
CA TYR A 49 13.47 14.98 5.83
C TYR A 49 12.35 16.02 6.00
N LEU A 50 12.55 17.03 6.85
CA LEU A 50 11.56 18.08 7.09
C LEU A 50 11.30 18.94 5.83
N LYS A 51 12.33 19.21 5.03
CA LYS A 51 12.18 19.93 3.76
C LYS A 51 11.50 19.06 2.70
N ALA A 52 11.83 17.78 2.65
CA ALA A 52 11.24 16.83 1.71
C ALA A 52 9.76 16.56 2.01
N THR A 53 9.35 16.47 3.27
CA THR A 53 7.93 16.33 3.65
C THR A 53 7.12 17.55 3.24
N ALA A 54 7.66 18.75 3.46
CA ALA A 54 7.01 20.00 3.05
C ALA A 54 6.89 20.12 1.52
N ALA A 55 7.92 19.73 0.77
CA ALA A 55 7.88 19.72 -0.69
C ALA A 55 6.93 18.64 -1.24
N ALA A 56 6.94 17.43 -0.66
CA ALA A 56 6.07 16.33 -1.07
C ALA A 56 4.58 16.70 -1.02
N ALA A 57 4.17 17.49 -0.02
CA ALA A 57 2.80 17.97 0.12
C ALA A 57 2.35 18.90 -1.03
N GLN A 58 3.28 19.50 -1.79
CA GLN A 58 2.96 20.38 -2.92
C GLN A 58 2.73 19.60 -4.23
N TYR A 59 3.21 18.36 -4.31
CA TYR A 59 3.25 17.57 -5.54
C TYR A 59 2.52 16.23 -5.40
N THR A 60 1.36 16.22 -4.73
CA THR A 60 0.57 15.01 -4.45
C THR A 60 -0.14 14.42 -5.67
N ASN A 61 -0.24 15.15 -6.78
CA ASN A 61 -0.88 14.69 -8.02
C ASN A 61 0.07 14.73 -9.23
N HIS A 62 1.39 14.79 -8.98
CA HIS A 62 2.39 14.86 -10.04
C HIS A 62 2.96 13.47 -10.32
N ILE A 63 2.63 12.88 -11.47
CA ILE A 63 3.09 11.53 -11.85
C ILE A 63 4.42 11.64 -12.59
N VAL A 64 5.40 10.84 -12.16
CA VAL A 64 6.73 10.76 -12.76
C VAL A 64 7.15 9.31 -12.97
N TYR A 65 7.99 9.09 -13.96
CA TYR A 65 8.52 7.78 -14.31
C TYR A 65 9.97 7.70 -13.85
N VAL A 66 10.23 6.94 -12.80
CA VAL A 66 11.53 6.87 -12.14
C VAL A 66 12.26 5.60 -12.55
N PRO A 67 13.54 5.62 -12.92
CA PRO A 67 14.29 4.40 -13.20
C PRO A 67 14.44 3.54 -11.92
N PRO A 68 14.42 2.21 -12.04
CA PRO A 68 14.64 1.33 -10.90
C PRO A 68 16.05 1.53 -10.36
N ALA A 69 16.22 1.29 -9.05
CA ALA A 69 17.52 1.36 -8.42
C ALA A 69 18.53 0.46 -9.16
N PRO A 70 19.78 0.93 -9.40
CA PRO A 70 20.78 0.14 -10.10
C PRO A 70 21.09 -1.12 -9.28
N THR A 71 20.77 -2.29 -9.85
CA THR A 71 21.11 -3.58 -9.24
C THR A 71 22.47 -4.07 -9.77
N PRO A 72 23.28 -4.77 -8.97
CA PRO A 72 24.61 -5.24 -9.38
C PRO A 72 24.60 -6.23 -10.56
N PHE A 73 23.44 -6.79 -10.87
CA PHE A 73 23.24 -7.85 -11.87
C PHE A 73 22.30 -7.40 -13.00
N GLN A 74 22.23 -6.11 -13.31
CA GLN A 74 21.52 -5.65 -14.51
C GLN A 74 22.19 -6.27 -15.74
N ASP A 75 21.38 -6.90 -16.60
CA ASP A 75 21.84 -7.49 -17.85
C ASP A 75 22.44 -6.37 -18.74
N PRO A 76 23.75 -6.42 -19.08
CA PRO A 76 24.39 -5.41 -19.91
C PRO A 76 23.76 -5.27 -21.31
N ASN A 77 23.02 -6.30 -21.75
CA ASN A 77 22.33 -6.35 -23.03
C ASN A 77 20.83 -6.04 -22.93
N ALA A 78 20.34 -5.54 -21.80
CA ALA A 78 18.95 -5.10 -21.69
C ALA A 78 18.68 -3.99 -22.72
N THR A 79 17.90 -4.31 -23.75
CA THR A 79 17.62 -3.45 -24.90
C THR A 79 16.67 -2.29 -24.57
N LYS A 80 15.97 -2.34 -23.44
CA LYS A 80 14.99 -1.34 -23.01
C LYS A 80 15.28 -0.84 -21.59
N LYS A 81 15.19 0.48 -21.40
CA LYS A 81 15.31 1.09 -20.07
C LYS A 81 13.97 1.00 -19.35
N LYS A 82 13.99 0.42 -18.15
CA LYS A 82 12.80 0.26 -17.32
C LYS A 82 12.53 1.51 -16.48
N TYR A 83 11.26 1.88 -16.29
CA TYR A 83 10.83 2.98 -15.40
C TYR A 83 9.59 2.59 -14.63
N THR A 84 9.52 2.93 -13.34
CA THR A 84 8.33 2.74 -12.51
C THR A 84 7.48 4.01 -12.48
N GLU A 85 6.17 3.86 -12.69
CA GLU A 85 5.23 4.97 -12.52
C GLU A 85 5.02 5.23 -11.02
N THR A 86 5.34 6.44 -10.58
CA THR A 86 5.17 6.82 -9.18
C THR A 86 4.70 8.26 -9.04
N ASN A 87 4.01 8.54 -7.94
CA ASN A 87 3.70 9.91 -7.56
C ASN A 87 4.96 10.60 -7.02
N TYR A 88 5.32 11.75 -7.58
CA TYR A 88 6.54 12.49 -7.23
C TYR A 88 6.60 12.83 -5.74
N GLY A 89 5.51 13.36 -5.17
CA GLY A 89 5.45 13.68 -3.75
C GLY A 89 5.63 12.44 -2.87
N ALA A 90 4.97 11.33 -3.22
CA ALA A 90 5.14 10.06 -2.49
C ALA A 90 6.56 9.50 -2.63
N HIS A 91 7.16 9.60 -3.81
CA HIS A 91 8.52 9.14 -4.10
C HIS A 91 9.56 9.94 -3.31
N VAL A 92 9.46 11.27 -3.29
CA VAL A 92 10.30 12.17 -2.49
C VAL A 92 10.20 11.81 -1.00
N LEU A 93 8.99 11.58 -0.50
CA LEU A 93 8.76 11.24 0.91
C LEU A 93 9.31 9.86 1.26
N SER A 94 9.14 8.87 0.37
CA SER A 94 9.70 7.53 0.53
C SER A 94 11.24 7.56 0.54
N ALA A 95 11.84 8.28 -0.40
CA ALA A 95 13.29 8.47 -0.45
C ALA A 95 13.82 9.15 0.82
N ALA A 96 13.11 10.17 1.33
CA ALA A 96 13.49 10.84 2.57
C ALA A 96 13.37 9.93 3.81
N ARG A 97 12.31 9.11 3.90
CA ARG A 97 12.15 8.11 4.97
C ARG A 97 13.24 7.04 4.91
N SER A 98 13.55 6.54 3.72
CA SER A 98 14.60 5.55 3.49
C SER A 98 15.98 6.10 3.88
N LEU A 99 16.28 7.35 3.53
CA LEU A 99 17.52 8.02 3.92
C LEU A 99 17.64 8.17 5.45
N LEU A 100 16.55 8.58 6.12
CA LEU A 100 16.51 8.68 7.58
C LEU A 100 16.72 7.32 8.25
N GLY A 101 15.96 6.30 7.81
CA GLY A 101 16.03 4.95 8.36
C GLY A 101 17.41 4.30 8.17
N SER A 102 17.97 4.38 6.96
CA SER A 102 19.28 3.81 6.64
C SER A 102 20.42 4.52 7.39
N THR A 103 20.36 5.85 7.55
CA THR A 103 21.34 6.61 8.32
C THR A 103 21.30 6.21 9.80
N LEU A 104 20.11 6.20 10.41
CA LEU A 104 19.96 5.85 11.83
C LEU A 104 20.36 4.40 12.09
N PHE A 105 19.95 3.48 11.21
CA PHE A 105 20.36 2.08 11.29
C PHE A 105 21.88 1.92 11.18
N GLY A 106 22.52 2.61 10.23
CA GLY A 106 23.97 2.58 10.04
C GLY A 106 24.72 3.08 11.28
N VAL A 107 24.25 4.17 11.90
CA VAL A 107 24.82 4.69 13.16
C VAL A 107 24.64 3.68 14.29
N CYS A 108 23.43 3.15 14.50
CA CYS A 108 23.14 2.16 15.54
C CYS A 108 23.99 0.89 15.38
N MET A 109 24.11 0.37 14.16
CA MET A 109 24.94 -0.80 13.87
C MET A 109 26.42 -0.54 14.14
N THR A 110 26.94 0.62 13.71
CA THR A 110 28.35 0.97 13.91
C THR A 110 28.68 1.14 15.39
N VAL A 111 27.83 1.87 16.13
CA VAL A 111 27.99 2.07 17.58
C VAL A 111 27.85 0.74 18.33
N GLY A 112 26.83 -0.06 18.01
CA GLY A 112 26.60 -1.36 18.63
C GLY A 112 27.77 -2.32 18.42
N LEU A 113 28.30 -2.39 17.20
CA LEU A 113 29.48 -3.20 16.90
C LEU A 113 30.75 -2.69 17.58
N HIS A 114 30.91 -1.38 17.73
CA HIS A 114 32.03 -0.81 18.48
C HIS A 114 31.95 -1.15 19.97
N ILE A 115 30.76 -1.03 20.58
CA ILE A 115 30.55 -1.35 22.00
C ILE A 115 30.70 -2.86 22.25
N TYR A 116 30.13 -3.69 21.37
CA TYR A 116 30.09 -5.15 21.56
C TYR A 116 31.42 -5.84 21.21
N LYS A 117 32.09 -5.43 20.12
CA LYS A 117 33.31 -6.10 19.62
C LYS A 117 34.58 -5.24 19.70
N GLY A 118 34.50 -4.02 20.24
CA GLY A 118 35.64 -3.11 20.29
C GLY A 118 36.14 -2.67 18.91
N MET A 119 35.34 -2.80 17.83
CA MET A 119 35.80 -2.51 16.47
C MET A 119 36.02 -1.01 16.26
N VAL A 120 37.29 -0.59 16.18
CA VAL A 120 37.71 0.82 16.01
C VAL A 120 37.70 1.24 14.54
N VAL A 121 38.07 0.33 13.64
CA VAL A 121 38.18 0.58 12.18
C VAL A 121 36.85 1.04 11.58
N GLY A 122 35.72 0.49 12.05
CA GLY A 122 34.38 0.88 11.60
C GLY A 122 34.05 2.34 11.90
N LEU A 123 34.45 2.86 13.06
CA LEU A 123 34.28 4.27 13.42
C LEU A 123 35.07 5.17 12.48
N ALA A 124 36.33 4.83 12.20
CA ALA A 124 37.17 5.62 11.31
C ALA A 124 36.61 5.70 9.89
N ILE A 125 36.22 4.55 9.33
CA ILE A 125 35.66 4.49 7.99
C ILE A 125 34.37 5.30 7.93
N GLN A 126 33.44 5.11 8.88
CA GLN A 126 32.15 5.78 8.85
C GLN A 126 32.23 7.29 9.16
N THR A 127 33.26 7.74 9.88
CA THR A 127 33.53 9.18 10.08
C THR A 127 33.80 9.88 8.76
N VAL A 128 34.45 9.23 7.80
CA VAL A 128 34.73 9.81 6.47
C VAL A 128 33.62 9.47 5.47
N MET A 129 33.16 8.22 5.46
CA MET A 129 32.20 7.73 4.47
C MET A 129 30.77 8.20 4.71
N GLY A 130 30.37 8.44 5.96
CA GLY A 130 29.04 8.96 6.28
C GLY A 130 28.73 10.24 5.49
N PRO A 131 29.49 11.33 5.70
CA PRO A 131 29.28 12.59 4.98
C PRO A 131 29.34 12.46 3.46
N LEU A 132 30.27 11.67 2.93
CA LEU A 132 30.42 11.46 1.48
C LEU A 132 29.20 10.75 0.88
N ASN A 133 28.70 9.71 1.55
CA ASN A 133 27.48 9.02 1.12
C ASN A 133 26.25 9.95 1.16
N LEU A 134 26.18 10.82 2.17
CA LEU A 134 25.11 11.82 2.26
C LEU A 134 25.20 12.84 1.11
N ALA A 135 26.39 13.35 0.78
CA ALA A 135 26.58 14.35 -0.26
C ALA A 135 26.18 13.86 -1.67
N GLU A 136 26.19 12.55 -1.89
CA GLU A 136 25.74 11.94 -3.14
C GLU A 136 24.24 11.67 -3.20
N ASN A 137 23.54 11.77 -2.07
CA ASN A 137 22.09 11.56 -2.07
C ASN A 137 21.39 12.69 -2.86
N PRO A 138 20.48 12.37 -3.79
CA PRO A 138 19.82 13.38 -4.62
C PRO A 138 19.12 14.48 -3.84
N LEU A 139 18.44 14.14 -2.75
CA LEU A 139 17.70 15.10 -1.92
C LEU A 139 18.65 16.04 -1.19
N ILE A 140 19.73 15.50 -0.62
CA ILE A 140 20.76 16.30 0.07
C ILE A 140 21.43 17.22 -0.93
N LYS A 141 21.78 16.70 -2.11
CA LYS A 141 22.43 17.49 -3.15
C LYS A 141 21.54 18.65 -3.61
N ALA A 142 20.25 18.41 -3.84
CA ALA A 142 19.32 19.48 -4.22
C ALA A 142 19.14 20.53 -3.12
N LEU A 143 19.00 20.09 -1.86
CA LEU A 143 18.68 20.99 -0.74
C LEU A 143 19.87 21.74 -0.15
N LEU A 144 21.07 21.15 -0.14
CA LEU A 144 22.26 21.73 0.51
C LEU A 144 23.33 22.19 -0.48
N LEU A 145 23.45 21.51 -1.62
CA LEU A 145 24.49 21.80 -2.63
C LEU A 145 23.91 22.44 -3.90
N GLY A 146 22.58 22.54 -4.00
CA GLY A 146 21.84 22.97 -5.19
C GLY A 146 20.96 24.18 -4.93
N THR A 147 19.74 24.14 -5.46
CA THR A 147 18.79 25.26 -5.47
C THR A 147 18.13 25.52 -4.11
N GLY A 148 18.30 24.61 -3.15
CA GLY A 148 17.68 24.71 -1.82
C GLY A 148 16.18 24.38 -1.81
N LYS A 149 15.66 23.87 -2.93
CA LYS A 149 14.27 23.45 -3.12
C LYS A 149 14.24 22.06 -3.77
N ILE A 150 13.09 21.41 -3.65
CA ILE A 150 12.81 20.15 -4.34
C ILE A 150 11.73 20.49 -5.36
N ASP A 151 12.12 20.48 -6.64
CA ASP A 151 11.25 20.80 -7.77
C ASP A 151 11.34 19.65 -8.79
N PRO A 152 10.20 19.13 -9.31
CA PRO A 152 10.21 18.14 -10.40
C PRO A 152 11.01 18.58 -11.64
N ALA A 153 11.15 19.88 -11.88
CA ALA A 153 11.93 20.40 -13.01
C ALA A 153 13.42 20.06 -12.93
N ASP A 154 13.96 19.85 -11.72
CA ASP A 154 15.37 19.58 -11.48
C ASP A 154 15.75 18.10 -11.72
N LYS A 155 14.78 17.22 -12.01
CA LYS A 155 14.96 15.78 -12.32
C LYS A 155 15.88 15.04 -11.35
N LEU A 156 15.57 15.13 -10.05
CA LEU A 156 16.47 14.70 -8.97
C LEU A 156 16.80 13.20 -9.04
N PHE A 157 15.87 12.38 -9.50
CA PHE A 157 15.92 10.93 -9.53
C PHE A 157 16.11 10.37 -10.95
N ASP A 158 16.58 11.19 -11.88
CA ASP A 158 16.67 10.87 -13.31
C ASP A 158 15.30 10.46 -13.91
N GLU A 159 14.23 11.06 -13.40
CA GLU A 159 12.85 10.80 -13.79
C GLU A 159 12.48 11.41 -15.15
N LYS A 160 11.50 10.79 -15.82
CA LYS A 160 10.88 11.28 -17.06
C LYS A 160 9.42 11.67 -16.82
N SER A 161 8.94 12.65 -17.59
CA SER A 161 7.51 12.94 -17.69
C SER A 161 6.85 12.08 -18.77
N ALA A 162 5.51 11.96 -18.75
CA ALA A 162 4.74 11.15 -19.70
C ALA A 162 5.08 11.44 -21.19
N SER A 163 5.42 12.69 -21.51
CA SER A 163 5.77 13.14 -22.87
C SER A 163 7.24 12.89 -23.26
N GLU A 164 8.11 12.57 -22.30
CA GLU A 164 9.54 12.33 -22.52
C GLU A 164 9.91 10.85 -22.68
N LEU A 165 8.92 9.98 -22.53
CA LEU A 165 9.01 8.53 -22.71
C LEU A 165 9.16 8.17 -24.19
N THR A 166 10.25 7.49 -24.56
CA THR A 166 10.51 7.02 -25.93
C THR A 166 9.96 5.61 -26.14
N PRO A 167 9.77 5.13 -27.39
CA PRO A 167 9.31 3.76 -27.64
C PRO A 167 10.23 2.65 -27.07
N ASP A 168 11.48 2.98 -26.79
CA ASP A 168 12.48 2.08 -26.21
C ASP A 168 12.47 2.06 -24.66
N ASP A 169 11.70 2.95 -24.03
CA ASP A 169 11.48 2.96 -22.58
C ASP A 169 10.30 2.05 -22.22
N GLU A 170 10.56 1.08 -21.35
CA GLU A 170 9.56 0.15 -20.82
C GLU A 170 9.10 0.66 -19.46
N VAL A 171 7.81 0.98 -19.35
CA VAL A 171 7.23 1.27 -18.03
C VAL A 171 7.00 -0.07 -17.35
N VAL A 172 7.40 -0.21 -16.10
CA VAL A 172 7.24 -1.43 -15.31
C VAL A 172 6.53 -1.12 -13.99
N ASP A 173 5.83 -2.10 -13.44
CA ASP A 173 5.31 -2.03 -12.08
C ASP A 173 6.45 -2.18 -11.04
N GLU A 174 6.12 -2.05 -9.75
CA GLU A 174 7.09 -2.22 -8.65
C GLU A 174 7.71 -3.64 -8.59
N SER A 175 7.08 -4.62 -9.26
CA SER A 175 7.56 -6.01 -9.39
C SER A 175 8.45 -6.23 -10.62
N GLY A 176 8.63 -5.20 -11.46
CA GLY A 176 9.46 -5.23 -12.66
C GLY A 176 8.77 -5.81 -13.91
N ASN A 177 7.45 -6.01 -13.86
CA ASN A 177 6.63 -6.44 -14.99
C ASN A 177 6.28 -5.26 -15.89
N PRO A 178 6.35 -5.40 -17.23
CA PRO A 178 6.03 -4.32 -18.15
C PRO A 178 4.54 -3.92 -18.12
N LEU A 179 4.29 -2.62 -17.99
CA LEU A 179 3.00 -1.98 -18.14
C LEU A 179 2.77 -1.64 -19.63
N VAL A 180 1.66 -2.11 -20.20
CA VAL A 180 1.30 -1.86 -21.59
C VAL A 180 0.97 -0.37 -21.77
N ARG A 181 1.72 0.33 -22.64
CA ARG A 181 1.31 1.65 -23.14
C ARG A 181 0.04 1.49 -23.97
N ASN A 182 -1.13 1.65 -23.36
CA ASN A 182 -2.32 1.92 -24.14
C ASN A 182 -2.12 3.27 -24.81
N ASN A 183 -2.03 3.25 -26.14
CA ASN A 183 -1.80 4.41 -27.00
C ASN A 183 -2.67 5.59 -26.54
N ILE A 184 -2.03 6.58 -25.91
CA ILE A 184 -2.61 7.91 -25.65
C ILE A 184 -2.62 8.65 -26.99
N SER A 185 -3.53 8.19 -27.85
CA SER A 185 -3.96 8.85 -29.07
C SER A 185 -5.45 8.56 -29.36
N ALA A 186 -6.09 7.65 -28.62
CA ALA A 186 -7.51 7.33 -28.78
C ALA A 186 -8.48 8.12 -27.88
N LEU A 187 -7.98 8.92 -26.92
CA LEU A 187 -8.83 9.71 -26.01
C LEU A 187 -9.28 11.08 -26.55
N SER A 188 -9.03 11.40 -27.83
CA SER A 188 -9.55 12.64 -28.43
C SER A 188 -10.78 12.47 -29.32
N ASN A 189 -11.24 11.26 -29.65
CA ASN A 189 -12.42 11.09 -30.51
C ASN A 189 -13.19 9.79 -30.21
N SER A 190 -14.20 9.86 -29.34
CA SER A 190 -15.32 8.91 -29.35
C SER A 190 -16.47 9.41 -28.45
N ALA A 191 -17.02 10.58 -28.76
CA ALA A 191 -18.41 10.86 -28.48
C ALA A 191 -19.22 10.31 -29.67
N THR A 192 -19.88 9.16 -29.50
CA THR A 192 -21.16 8.76 -30.14
C THR A 192 -21.43 7.29 -29.85
N GLY A 193 -22.56 7.00 -29.19
CA GLY A 193 -22.92 5.65 -28.79
C GLY A 193 -23.56 4.79 -29.88
N LYS A 194 -23.64 3.48 -29.60
CA LYS A 194 -24.77 2.62 -29.99
C LYS A 194 -24.71 1.27 -29.24
N LYS A 195 -25.85 0.90 -28.64
CA LYS A 195 -26.16 -0.44 -28.12
C LYS A 195 -26.28 -1.44 -29.28
N THR A 196 -25.85 -2.69 -29.08
CA THR A 196 -26.63 -3.94 -29.33
C THR A 196 -25.85 -5.18 -28.87
N ALA A 197 -26.61 -6.22 -28.50
CA ALA A 197 -26.22 -7.40 -27.73
C ALA A 197 -25.79 -8.64 -28.54
N ALA A 198 -25.19 -9.57 -27.80
CA ALA A 198 -25.23 -11.04 -27.89
C ALA A 198 -24.21 -11.83 -28.75
N ALA A 199 -23.33 -12.49 -27.98
CA ALA A 199 -22.94 -13.91 -28.03
C ALA A 199 -21.87 -14.40 -29.02
N LYS A 200 -20.91 -15.18 -28.48
CA LYS A 200 -19.99 -16.00 -29.28
C LYS A 200 -18.56 -16.20 -28.77
N LYS A 201 -18.38 -16.93 -27.65
CA LYS A 201 -17.12 -17.50 -27.11
C LYS A 201 -15.94 -17.62 -28.10
N ASP A 202 -14.76 -17.18 -27.66
CA ASP A 202 -13.54 -17.95 -27.88
C ASP A 202 -12.71 -18.04 -26.59
N SER A 203 -12.14 -19.22 -26.41
CA SER A 203 -11.40 -19.73 -25.29
C SER A 203 -9.92 -19.41 -25.42
N GLY A 204 -9.29 -18.97 -24.33
CA GLY A 204 -7.84 -18.89 -24.25
C GLY A 204 -7.41 -18.43 -22.88
N LYS A 205 -6.72 -19.32 -22.16
CA LYS A 205 -6.02 -19.04 -20.91
C LYS A 205 -5.06 -17.88 -21.11
N GLU A 206 -5.10 -16.93 -20.18
CA GLU A 206 -4.02 -16.06 -19.67
C GLU A 206 -4.67 -14.81 -19.08
N GLY A 207 -4.21 -14.37 -17.91
CA GLY A 207 -4.67 -13.18 -17.22
C GLY A 207 -3.81 -13.02 -15.98
N GLU A 208 -2.69 -12.30 -16.05
CA GLU A 208 -2.60 -10.83 -15.99
C GLU A 208 -3.05 -10.29 -14.64
N THR A 209 -2.16 -9.58 -13.96
CA THR A 209 -2.55 -8.45 -13.12
C THR A 209 -1.39 -7.47 -13.07
N ALA A 210 -1.46 -6.53 -14.03
CA ALA A 210 -0.79 -5.25 -13.96
C ALA A 210 -1.42 -4.44 -12.81
N SER A 211 -0.64 -3.90 -11.89
CA SER A 211 -1.15 -3.02 -10.84
C SER A 211 -1.37 -1.60 -11.37
N THR A 212 -2.40 -1.44 -12.19
CA THR A 212 -3.23 -0.23 -12.19
C THR A 212 -3.60 0.03 -10.73
N MET A 213 -3.45 1.27 -10.23
CA MET A 213 -3.93 1.62 -8.89
C MET A 213 -5.45 1.47 -8.92
N MET A 214 -5.91 0.27 -8.58
CA MET A 214 -7.30 -0.10 -8.74
C MET A 214 -8.11 0.87 -7.89
N THR A 215 -9.11 1.50 -8.50
CA THR A 215 -10.10 2.26 -7.73
C THR A 215 -10.71 1.34 -6.67
N LEU A 216 -11.23 1.87 -5.56
CA LEU A 216 -11.87 1.01 -4.55
C LEU A 216 -12.95 0.12 -5.18
N GLU A 217 -13.65 0.63 -6.19
CA GLU A 217 -14.62 -0.10 -6.99
C GLU A 217 -13.97 -1.24 -7.80
N GLU A 218 -12.83 -1.01 -8.46
CA GLU A 218 -12.08 -2.07 -9.13
C GLU A 218 -11.56 -3.13 -8.15
N VAL A 219 -11.08 -2.75 -6.96
CA VAL A 219 -10.65 -3.70 -5.92
C VAL A 219 -11.83 -4.52 -5.42
N MET A 220 -13.00 -3.90 -5.24
CA MET A 220 -14.23 -4.58 -4.85
C MET A 220 -14.66 -5.60 -5.91
N LEU A 221 -14.59 -5.23 -7.20
CA LEU A 221 -14.91 -6.12 -8.31
C LEU A 221 -13.91 -7.27 -8.45
N ASP A 222 -12.62 -7.01 -8.34
CA ASP A 222 -11.58 -8.06 -8.39
C ASP A 222 -11.71 -9.05 -7.22
N THR A 223 -12.00 -8.53 -6.02
CA THR A 223 -12.28 -9.37 -4.84
C THR A 223 -13.52 -10.23 -5.06
N TRP A 224 -14.56 -9.67 -5.67
CA TRP A 224 -15.79 -10.38 -6.00
C TRP A 224 -15.56 -11.49 -7.05
N ASP A 225 -14.90 -11.14 -8.15
CA ASP A 225 -14.63 -12.05 -9.27
C ASP A 225 -13.72 -13.21 -8.86
N SER A 226 -12.88 -13.00 -7.85
CA SER A 226 -12.02 -14.03 -7.27
C SER A 226 -12.77 -15.05 -6.40
N GLY A 227 -14.00 -14.74 -5.95
CA GLY A 227 -14.88 -15.64 -5.20
C GLY A 227 -14.21 -16.31 -3.99
N ASP A 228 -14.31 -17.64 -3.89
CA ASP A 228 -13.75 -18.42 -2.78
C ASP A 228 -12.19 -18.36 -2.68
N SER A 229 -11.51 -17.85 -3.71
CA SER A 229 -10.05 -17.69 -3.74
C SER A 229 -9.59 -16.25 -3.50
N ALA A 230 -10.51 -15.33 -3.19
CA ALA A 230 -10.21 -13.92 -3.01
C ALA A 230 -9.21 -13.64 -1.88
N ASP A 231 -8.22 -12.80 -2.17
CA ASP A 231 -7.34 -12.22 -1.14
C ASP A 231 -7.98 -10.97 -0.54
N ILE A 232 -8.66 -11.17 0.60
CA ILE A 232 -9.33 -10.11 1.36
C ILE A 232 -8.34 -9.01 1.82
N SER A 233 -7.04 -9.31 1.90
CA SER A 233 -6.03 -8.36 2.39
C SER A 233 -5.96 -7.10 1.51
N ASN A 234 -6.11 -7.25 0.20
CA ASN A 234 -6.07 -6.12 -0.74
C ASN A 234 -7.26 -5.18 -0.51
N LEU A 235 -8.47 -5.73 -0.45
CA LEU A 235 -9.68 -4.95 -0.13
C LEU A 235 -9.55 -4.27 1.24
N MET A 236 -9.12 -4.99 2.28
CA MET A 236 -8.96 -4.42 3.61
C MET A 236 -7.89 -3.31 3.67
N SER A 237 -6.82 -3.42 2.88
CA SER A 237 -5.77 -2.40 2.81
C SER A 237 -6.23 -1.12 2.11
N ALA A 238 -7.20 -1.23 1.20
CA ALA A 238 -7.81 -0.10 0.48
C ALA A 238 -8.91 0.61 1.30
N LEU A 239 -9.42 -0.03 2.35
CA LEU A 239 -10.47 0.53 3.20
C LEU A 239 -9.94 1.52 4.24
N THR A 240 -10.67 2.61 4.41
CA THR A 240 -10.43 3.70 5.34
C THR A 240 -11.76 4.14 5.96
N GLU A 241 -11.70 4.88 7.07
CA GLU A 241 -12.92 5.44 7.71
C GLU A 241 -13.75 6.31 6.75
N GLN A 242 -13.11 6.93 5.75
CA GLN A 242 -13.79 7.83 4.80
C GLN A 242 -14.45 7.10 3.63
N ASN A 243 -14.00 5.89 3.27
CA ASN A 243 -14.46 5.18 2.06
C ASN A 243 -15.16 3.84 2.35
N CYS A 244 -15.22 3.39 3.60
CA CYS A 244 -15.82 2.09 3.98
C CYS A 244 -17.31 1.94 3.65
N ASN A 245 -18.00 3.05 3.40
CA ASN A 245 -19.41 3.12 3.01
C ASN A 245 -19.62 3.53 1.53
N THR A 246 -18.56 3.50 0.72
CA THR A 246 -18.66 3.83 -0.72
C THR A 246 -19.58 2.81 -1.41
N GLN A 247 -20.41 3.29 -2.34
CA GLN A 247 -21.28 2.46 -3.16
C GLN A 247 -20.74 2.42 -4.60
N SER A 248 -20.68 1.24 -5.21
CA SER A 248 -20.35 1.10 -6.64
C SER A 248 -21.35 1.86 -7.51
N SER A 249 -20.92 2.33 -8.70
CA SER A 249 -21.79 3.10 -9.59
C SER A 249 -22.95 2.25 -10.13
N ASP A 250 -22.67 0.98 -10.37
CA ASP A 250 -23.51 0.11 -11.17
C ASP A 250 -24.55 -0.63 -10.35
N ASP A 251 -24.21 -1.13 -9.17
CA ASP A 251 -25.16 -1.88 -8.33
C ASP A 251 -25.25 -1.37 -6.90
N LYS A 252 -24.55 -0.28 -6.59
CA LYS A 252 -24.49 0.32 -5.25
C LYS A 252 -23.97 -0.63 -4.17
N TRP A 253 -23.13 -1.58 -4.55
CA TRP A 253 -22.48 -2.48 -3.60
C TRP A 253 -21.56 -1.71 -2.68
N THR A 254 -21.57 -2.09 -1.40
CA THR A 254 -20.61 -1.60 -0.42
C THR A 254 -19.49 -2.63 -0.23
N PRO A 255 -18.32 -2.21 0.27
CA PRO A 255 -17.25 -3.16 0.62
C PRO A 255 -17.74 -4.27 1.56
N LEU A 256 -18.67 -3.93 2.46
CA LEU A 256 -19.25 -4.87 3.40
C LEU A 256 -20.17 -5.91 2.72
N MET A 257 -20.91 -5.52 1.67
CA MET A 257 -21.70 -6.47 0.86
C MET A 257 -20.80 -7.43 0.09
N VAL A 258 -19.70 -6.92 -0.50
CA VAL A 258 -18.71 -7.76 -1.19
C VAL A 258 -18.14 -8.80 -0.22
N LEU A 259 -17.65 -8.36 0.94
CA LEU A 259 -17.13 -9.27 1.97
C LEU A 259 -18.18 -10.28 2.45
N ALA A 260 -19.44 -9.87 2.57
CA ALA A 260 -20.51 -10.74 3.03
C ALA A 260 -20.94 -11.80 2.01
N GLY A 261 -20.84 -11.48 0.71
CA GLY A 261 -21.12 -12.43 -0.37
C GLY A 261 -19.95 -13.33 -0.74
N LEU A 262 -18.74 -13.12 -0.17
CA LEU A 262 -17.68 -14.11 -0.23
C LEU A 262 -18.11 -15.34 0.57
N GLY A 263 -18.14 -16.51 -0.07
CA GLY A 263 -18.64 -17.77 0.49
C GLY A 263 -17.88 -18.23 1.76
N ALA A 264 -16.99 -19.21 1.60
CA ALA A 264 -16.24 -19.80 2.70
C ALA A 264 -14.76 -19.36 2.72
N VAL A 265 -14.52 -18.06 2.49
CA VAL A 265 -13.16 -17.50 2.46
C VAL A 265 -12.63 -17.34 3.89
N LYS A 266 -11.38 -17.77 4.12
CA LYS A 266 -10.73 -17.62 5.42
C LYS A 266 -10.50 -16.15 5.73
N GLY A 267 -10.94 -15.72 6.91
CA GLY A 267 -10.71 -14.36 7.39
C GLY A 267 -11.87 -13.40 7.14
N THR A 268 -12.93 -13.82 6.45
CA THR A 268 -14.14 -13.03 6.20
C THR A 268 -14.74 -12.47 7.50
N ALA A 269 -14.87 -13.30 8.55
CA ALA A 269 -15.35 -12.81 9.85
C ALA A 269 -14.44 -11.72 10.46
N SER A 270 -13.12 -11.82 10.28
CA SER A 270 -12.18 -10.82 10.79
C SER A 270 -12.26 -9.51 10.00
N ALA A 271 -12.39 -9.62 8.68
CA ALA A 271 -12.52 -8.49 7.76
C ALA A 271 -13.82 -7.71 8.01
N ILE A 272 -14.94 -8.41 8.16
CA ILE A 272 -16.24 -7.79 8.49
C ILE A 272 -16.17 -7.03 9.82
N ARG A 273 -15.57 -7.62 10.87
CA ARG A 273 -15.37 -6.93 12.16
C ARG A 273 -14.53 -5.67 12.01
N GLN A 274 -13.43 -5.75 11.27
CA GLN A 274 -12.56 -4.60 11.04
C GLN A 274 -13.25 -3.51 10.22
N ALA A 275 -13.99 -3.86 9.17
CA ALA A 275 -14.76 -2.91 8.38
C ALA A 275 -15.82 -2.20 9.23
N ILE A 276 -16.55 -2.92 10.08
CA ILE A 276 -17.51 -2.32 11.03
C ILE A 276 -16.79 -1.40 12.03
N GLN A 277 -15.62 -1.78 12.54
CA GLN A 277 -14.81 -0.94 13.43
C GLN A 277 -14.33 0.35 12.75
N LEU A 278 -14.09 0.32 11.44
CA LEU A 278 -13.78 1.49 10.62
C LEU A 278 -15.01 2.37 10.31
N GLY A 279 -16.22 1.93 10.68
CA GLY A 279 -17.46 2.67 10.47
C GLY A 279 -18.32 2.20 9.29
N ALA A 280 -18.08 1.00 8.75
CA ALA A 280 -18.94 0.43 7.72
C ALA A 280 -20.36 0.17 8.27
N ASN A 281 -21.39 0.63 7.55
CA ASN A 281 -22.78 0.53 7.94
C ASN A 281 -23.45 -0.70 7.31
N PRO A 282 -23.77 -1.75 8.10
CA PRO A 282 -24.37 -2.97 7.59
C PRO A 282 -25.82 -2.84 7.12
N ALA A 283 -26.50 -1.75 7.50
CA ALA A 283 -27.88 -1.46 7.11
C ALA A 283 -28.00 -0.81 5.72
N MET A 284 -26.88 -0.45 5.08
CA MET A 284 -26.91 0.01 3.70
C MET A 284 -27.41 -1.10 2.77
N THR A 285 -28.13 -0.71 1.72
CA THR A 285 -28.68 -1.62 0.72
C THR A 285 -28.17 -1.30 -0.69
N ASP A 286 -28.04 -2.33 -1.50
CA ASP A 286 -27.70 -2.21 -2.92
C ASP A 286 -28.91 -1.73 -3.75
N LYS A 287 -28.80 -1.80 -5.09
CA LYS A 287 -29.90 -1.41 -5.98
C LYS A 287 -31.14 -2.28 -5.82
N GLU A 288 -31.05 -3.54 -5.40
CA GLU A 288 -32.18 -4.46 -5.22
C GLU A 288 -32.72 -4.49 -3.79
N GLY A 289 -32.19 -3.62 -2.92
CA GLY A 289 -32.60 -3.56 -1.52
C GLY A 289 -31.88 -4.57 -0.65
N TRP A 290 -30.86 -5.27 -1.18
CA TRP A 290 -30.12 -6.26 -0.41
C TRP A 290 -29.12 -5.58 0.51
N SER A 291 -29.23 -5.88 1.80
CA SER A 291 -28.21 -5.55 2.80
C SER A 291 -27.06 -6.57 2.77
N ALA A 292 -25.98 -6.30 3.48
CA ALA A 292 -24.88 -7.27 3.62
C ALA A 292 -25.36 -8.64 4.16
N LEU A 293 -26.41 -8.67 4.99
CA LEU A 293 -26.96 -9.93 5.51
C LEU A 293 -27.73 -10.72 4.45
N HIS A 294 -28.40 -10.05 3.50
CA HIS A 294 -29.02 -10.71 2.34
C HIS A 294 -27.96 -11.38 1.45
N TRP A 295 -26.84 -10.69 1.21
CA TRP A 295 -25.70 -11.25 0.47
C TRP A 295 -25.11 -12.50 1.15
N ALA A 296 -24.88 -12.45 2.46
CA ALA A 296 -24.41 -13.63 3.22
C ALA A 296 -25.43 -14.79 3.19
N ALA A 297 -26.73 -14.49 3.22
CA ALA A 297 -27.79 -15.47 3.13
C ALA A 297 -27.87 -16.15 1.75
N PHE A 298 -27.72 -15.38 0.68
CA PHE A 298 -27.75 -15.87 -0.69
C PHE A 298 -26.52 -16.73 -1.02
N HIS A 299 -25.33 -16.26 -0.65
CA HIS A 299 -24.06 -16.95 -0.95
C HIS A 299 -23.69 -18.06 0.04
N GLY A 300 -24.46 -18.22 1.12
CA GLY A 300 -24.25 -19.28 2.10
C GLY A 300 -23.00 -19.07 2.95
N SER A 301 -22.75 -17.82 3.36
CA SER A 301 -21.56 -17.40 4.12
C SER A 301 -21.84 -17.36 5.63
N PRO A 302 -21.69 -18.47 6.38
CA PRO A 302 -22.06 -18.52 7.80
C PRO A 302 -21.18 -17.64 8.68
N GLU A 303 -19.92 -17.44 8.30
CA GLU A 303 -18.99 -16.56 9.02
C GLU A 303 -19.42 -15.10 8.95
N ALA A 304 -19.84 -14.65 7.75
CA ALA A 304 -20.36 -13.31 7.56
C ALA A 304 -21.69 -13.11 8.29
N ALA A 305 -22.62 -14.07 8.17
CA ALA A 305 -23.89 -14.03 8.86
C ALA A 305 -23.71 -13.89 10.39
N ARG A 306 -22.82 -14.69 11.01
CA ARG A 306 -22.56 -14.63 12.46
C ARG A 306 -22.04 -13.28 12.96
N GLU A 307 -21.31 -12.55 12.12
CA GLU A 307 -20.80 -11.23 12.48
C GLU A 307 -21.85 -10.14 12.28
N LEU A 308 -22.65 -10.23 11.21
CA LEU A 308 -23.68 -9.26 10.87
C LEU A 308 -24.90 -9.33 11.80
N VAL A 309 -25.34 -10.52 12.22
CA VAL A 309 -26.51 -10.68 13.14
C VAL A 309 -26.31 -10.09 14.54
N LYS A 310 -25.11 -9.61 14.87
CA LYS A 310 -24.88 -8.83 16.09
C LYS A 310 -25.67 -7.51 16.07
N ASP A 311 -25.95 -6.98 14.88
CA ASP A 311 -26.96 -5.96 14.68
C ASP A 311 -28.29 -6.62 14.34
N ILE A 312 -29.12 -6.78 15.38
CA ILE A 312 -30.41 -7.49 15.29
C ILE A 312 -31.36 -6.79 14.31
N SER A 313 -31.20 -5.49 14.06
CA SER A 313 -32.06 -4.73 13.14
C SER A 313 -31.99 -5.22 11.69
N LEU A 314 -30.95 -5.98 11.33
CA LEU A 314 -30.76 -6.53 9.99
C LEU A 314 -31.60 -7.78 9.72
N LEU A 315 -32.10 -8.47 10.76
CA LEU A 315 -32.87 -9.72 10.61
C LEU A 315 -34.22 -9.45 9.90
N ASP A 316 -34.86 -8.34 10.24
CA ASP A 316 -36.16 -7.93 9.68
C ASP A 316 -36.03 -7.05 8.43
N ALA A 317 -34.81 -6.77 7.98
CA ALA A 317 -34.60 -6.01 6.76
C ALA A 317 -35.18 -6.80 5.57
N THR A 318 -35.93 -6.13 4.70
CA THR A 318 -36.51 -6.77 3.51
C THR A 318 -35.95 -6.15 2.24
N ASP A 319 -35.77 -7.00 1.22
CA ASP A 319 -35.45 -6.54 -0.12
C ASP A 319 -36.68 -5.97 -0.86
N LYS A 320 -36.51 -5.60 -2.13
CA LYS A 320 -37.63 -5.11 -2.95
C LYS A 320 -38.73 -6.14 -3.21
N GLU A 321 -38.43 -7.43 -3.14
CA GLU A 321 -39.42 -8.50 -3.24
C GLU A 321 -40.13 -8.75 -1.91
N GLY A 322 -39.71 -8.07 -0.84
CA GLY A 322 -40.22 -8.22 0.51
C GLY A 322 -39.60 -9.41 1.24
N LEU A 323 -38.53 -10.01 0.71
CA LEU A 323 -37.89 -11.18 1.29
C LEU A 323 -36.90 -10.77 2.37
N THR A 324 -36.90 -11.49 3.50
CA THR A 324 -35.89 -11.33 4.55
C THR A 324 -34.63 -12.14 4.25
N PRO A 325 -33.47 -11.86 4.90
CA PRO A 325 -32.28 -12.70 4.78
C PRO A 325 -32.55 -14.17 5.11
N LEU A 326 -33.42 -14.47 6.08
CA LEU A 326 -33.77 -15.84 6.43
C LEU A 326 -34.52 -16.54 5.29
N GLU A 327 -35.46 -15.84 4.66
CA GLU A 327 -36.22 -16.38 3.52
C GLU A 327 -35.32 -16.65 2.32
N ILE A 328 -34.37 -15.76 2.04
CA ILE A 328 -33.34 -15.98 1.01
C ILE A 328 -32.48 -17.20 1.34
N ALA A 329 -31.98 -17.33 2.58
CA ALA A 329 -31.16 -18.46 2.98
C ALA A 329 -31.91 -19.80 2.85
N LYS A 330 -33.23 -19.82 3.14
CA LYS A 330 -34.10 -20.98 2.96
C LYS A 330 -34.31 -21.30 1.47
N LYS A 331 -34.55 -20.28 0.65
CA LYS A 331 -34.73 -20.42 -0.81
C LYS A 331 -33.48 -21.01 -1.49
N GLU A 332 -32.29 -20.55 -1.08
CA GLU A 332 -31.00 -21.03 -1.59
C GLU A 332 -30.50 -22.32 -0.91
N ASN A 333 -31.26 -22.90 0.02
CA ASN A 333 -30.89 -24.12 0.78
C ASN A 333 -29.59 -24.01 1.60
N ASN A 334 -29.24 -22.79 2.04
CA ASN A 334 -28.06 -22.51 2.84
C ASN A 334 -28.27 -22.85 4.33
N ASN A 335 -28.46 -24.15 4.61
CA ASN A 335 -28.86 -24.68 5.92
C ASN A 335 -28.02 -24.21 7.12
N VAL A 336 -26.73 -23.94 6.91
CA VAL A 336 -25.85 -23.43 7.99
C VAL A 336 -26.19 -21.98 8.32
N VAL A 337 -26.44 -21.15 7.30
CA VAL A 337 -26.85 -19.75 7.48
C VAL A 337 -28.27 -19.68 8.06
N VAL A 338 -29.19 -20.53 7.59
CA VAL A 338 -30.54 -20.66 8.17
C VAL A 338 -30.47 -20.89 9.68
N LYS A 339 -29.63 -21.83 10.13
CA LYS A 339 -29.46 -22.07 11.58
C LYS A 339 -28.92 -20.85 12.32
N VAL A 340 -27.95 -20.14 11.75
CA VAL A 340 -27.39 -18.92 12.36
C VAL A 340 -28.45 -17.83 12.52
N LEU A 341 -29.28 -17.64 11.50
CA LEU A 341 -30.35 -16.65 11.50
C LEU A 341 -31.48 -17.04 12.46
N GLU A 342 -31.93 -18.29 12.46
CA GLU A 342 -32.96 -18.78 13.41
C GLU A 342 -32.48 -18.73 14.87
N GLU A 343 -31.20 -19.04 15.12
CA GLU A 343 -30.59 -18.88 16.45
C GLU A 343 -30.56 -17.40 16.88
N ALA A 344 -30.32 -16.48 15.95
CA ALA A 344 -30.31 -15.04 16.22
C ALA A 344 -31.72 -14.48 16.48
N GLU A 345 -32.72 -14.88 15.68
CA GLU A 345 -34.14 -14.53 15.89
C GLU A 345 -34.64 -15.02 17.25
N ALA A 346 -34.41 -16.30 17.57
CA ALA A 346 -34.80 -16.87 18.86
C ALA A 346 -34.08 -16.21 20.06
N ALA A 347 -32.88 -15.66 19.85
CA ALA A 347 -32.16 -14.89 20.87
C ALA A 347 -32.75 -13.47 21.02
N ALA A 348 -33.16 -12.84 19.91
CA ALA A 348 -33.81 -11.53 19.91
C ALA A 348 -35.16 -11.57 20.64
N GLU A 349 -36.02 -12.56 20.35
CA GLU A 349 -37.33 -12.73 21.02
C GLU A 349 -37.19 -12.87 22.55
N LYS A 350 -36.23 -13.67 23.02
CA LYS A 350 -35.97 -13.83 24.47
C LYS A 350 -35.52 -12.54 25.14
N SER A 351 -34.85 -11.65 24.41
CA SER A 351 -34.41 -10.35 24.94
C SER A 351 -35.57 -9.36 25.07
N GLU A 352 -36.55 -9.42 24.15
CA GLU A 352 -37.76 -8.60 24.21
C GLU A 352 -38.71 -9.04 25.33
N ASP A 353 -38.87 -10.36 25.54
CA ASP A 353 -39.66 -10.91 26.64
C ASP A 353 -39.09 -10.54 28.02
N ALA A 354 -37.77 -10.40 28.14
CA ALA A 354 -37.09 -9.98 29.36
C ALA A 354 -37.24 -8.47 29.65
N ASP A 355 -37.29 -7.61 28.61
CA ASP A 355 -37.55 -6.16 28.76
C ASP A 355 -39.04 -5.86 28.96
N GLY A 356 -39.93 -6.65 28.36
CA GLY A 356 -41.38 -6.60 28.58
C GLY A 356 -41.78 -6.88 30.03
N LEU A 357 -41.01 -7.69 30.75
CA LEU A 357 -41.22 -7.97 32.18
C LEU A 357 -40.76 -6.82 33.10
N ARG A 358 -39.90 -5.90 32.62
CA ARG A 358 -39.46 -4.69 33.37
C ARG A 358 -40.39 -3.49 33.20
N LYS A 359 -41.25 -3.47 32.18
CA LYS A 359 -42.20 -2.36 31.91
C LYS A 359 -43.59 -2.55 32.52
N ARG A 360 -43.85 -3.64 33.26
CA ARG A 360 -45.05 -3.79 34.10
C ARG A 360 -44.69 -3.66 35.58
N LYS A 361 -44.61 -2.43 36.07
CA LYS A 361 -44.82 -2.12 37.49
C LYS A 361 -45.45 -0.76 37.66
#